data_AF-A0A8T6PIQ4-F1
#
_entry.id   AF-A0A8T6PIQ4-F1
#
_cell.length_a   1.000
_cell.length_b   1.000
_cell.length_c   1.000
_cell.angle_alpha   90.00
_cell.angle_beta   90.00
_cell.angle_gamma   90.00
#
_symmetry.space_group_name_H-M   'P 1'
#
loop_
_entity.id
_entity.type
_entity.pdbx_description
1 polymer ?
#
loop_
_entity_poly.entity_id
_entity_poly.type
_entity_poly.pdbx_seq_one_letter_code
_entity_poly.pdbx_strand_id
1 'polypeptide(L)'
;MEPWERIFIDVEIYQEDIHSQINCTTCHNGTSVDDMEEAHTNLVPDPAKDPVKGCGNCHPDISPHAAESLHLTLEGYDTAVYQRSIPEHFDRIEYMEQYHCQDCHATCGDCHVAQPDSVGGGLLEGHAFVETPPMTRTCTACHGSRVQNEYFGKNEGIPPDVHFRARMACVDCHSGAEMHGIDMDNNHRYDGEESPTCQSCHQDQVGVGSGNPWHEAHGTEVLSCQVCHSTTYTNCVNCHVEQNEENIPFYSVEDHYLGFYIGKNHLQGLERPYAYVPLRHVPVDKEAYSYYGEESSYGENLLPNFDNRPTWLYATPHNIQLHTPQTESCEACHGNDAFFLTPDDIPAEEVAANEDVMVEVAPPLPEGETNIYRDDVAPDGTAPAEGDSGDDASGDDAFWGDGASEDDSPETETDEDEAFWGDDSAPSTEEADTSTEDEAFWGDQPDDNEAEDTGTTQQSDEDFWGG
;
A
#
# COMPACT_ATOMS: atom_id res chain seq x y z
N MET A 1 -30.94 13.69 -3.42
CA MET A 1 -29.92 14.69 -3.10
C MET A 1 -28.76 14.36 -4.02
N GLU A 2 -28.45 15.26 -4.92
CA GLU A 2 -27.32 15.14 -5.82
C GLU A 2 -26.00 15.14 -5.02
N PRO A 3 -24.91 14.51 -5.49
CA PRO A 3 -23.66 14.41 -4.73
C PRO A 3 -23.09 15.75 -4.24
N TRP A 4 -23.24 16.82 -5.03
CA TRP A 4 -22.81 18.18 -4.65
C TRP A 4 -23.64 18.79 -3.52
N GLU A 5 -24.84 18.29 -3.24
CA GLU A 5 -25.65 18.69 -2.09
C GLU A 5 -25.21 17.97 -0.79
N ARG A 6 -24.34 16.95 -0.89
CA ARG A 6 -23.91 16.08 0.22
C ARG A 6 -22.48 16.34 0.70
N ILE A 7 -21.65 17.03 -0.08
CA ILE A 7 -20.27 17.37 0.27
C ILE A 7 -20.24 18.88 0.53
N PHE A 8 -20.34 19.27 1.80
CA PHE A 8 -20.28 20.67 2.20
C PHE A 8 -18.89 21.03 2.72
N ILE A 9 -18.38 22.15 2.24
CA ILE A 9 -17.39 22.94 3.00
C ILE A 9 -18.06 23.25 4.33
N ASP A 10 -17.43 22.83 5.42
CA ASP A 10 -17.88 23.24 6.74
C ASP A 10 -17.42 24.68 6.95
N VAL A 11 -18.34 25.62 6.78
CA VAL A 11 -18.03 27.05 6.82
C VAL A 11 -17.51 27.47 8.20
N GLU A 12 -17.95 26.82 9.28
CA GLU A 12 -17.50 27.16 10.63
C GLU A 12 -16.05 26.72 10.83
N ILE A 13 -15.72 25.49 10.43
CA ILE A 13 -14.35 24.94 10.54
C ILE A 13 -13.42 25.65 9.55
N TYR A 14 -13.80 25.75 8.27
CA TYR A 14 -12.94 26.28 7.22
C TYR A 14 -12.59 27.76 7.44
N GLN A 15 -13.50 28.57 8.01
CA GLN A 15 -13.22 29.99 8.31
C GLN A 15 -12.06 30.20 9.30
N GLU A 16 -11.71 29.19 10.09
CA GLU A 16 -10.56 29.25 11.00
C GLU A 16 -9.23 28.96 10.29
N ASP A 17 -9.28 28.31 9.11
CA ASP A 17 -8.12 28.01 8.28
C ASP A 17 -7.60 29.26 7.55
N ILE A 18 -6.28 29.41 7.45
CA ILE A 18 -5.65 30.50 6.71
C ILE A 18 -6.01 30.50 5.22
N HIS A 19 -6.26 29.32 4.64
CA HIS A 19 -6.65 29.15 3.24
C HIS A 19 -8.03 29.76 2.95
N SER A 20 -8.91 29.91 3.95
CA SER A 20 -10.20 30.59 3.77
C SER A 20 -10.10 32.08 3.43
N GLN A 21 -8.92 32.67 3.65
CA GLN A 21 -8.62 34.05 3.26
C GLN A 21 -8.30 34.18 1.76
N ILE A 22 -8.18 33.04 1.06
CA ILE A 22 -7.89 32.93 -0.36
C ILE A 22 -9.20 32.62 -1.08
N ASN A 23 -9.49 33.33 -2.17
CA ASN A 23 -10.66 33.01 -2.99
C ASN A 23 -10.51 31.60 -3.58
N CYS A 24 -11.59 30.81 -3.57
CA CYS A 24 -11.61 29.44 -4.12
C CYS A 24 -11.02 29.38 -5.54
N THR A 25 -11.32 30.42 -6.34
CA THR A 25 -10.85 30.54 -7.73
C THR A 25 -9.34 30.71 -7.89
N THR A 26 -8.61 30.96 -6.81
CA THR A 26 -7.15 31.05 -6.82
C THR A 26 -6.51 29.67 -6.98
N CYS A 27 -7.09 28.65 -6.34
CA CYS A 27 -6.61 27.28 -6.44
C CYS A 27 -7.40 26.52 -7.53
N HIS A 28 -8.72 26.61 -7.49
CA HIS A 28 -9.61 25.82 -8.35
C HIS A 28 -9.94 26.48 -9.69
N ASN A 29 -9.42 27.66 -10.02
CA ASN A 29 -9.87 28.44 -11.19
C ASN A 29 -11.41 28.67 -11.18
N GLY A 30 -12.06 28.67 -12.34
CA GLY A 30 -13.48 29.00 -12.42
C GLY A 30 -13.77 30.50 -12.37
N THR A 31 -15.05 30.82 -12.17
CA THR A 31 -15.57 32.20 -12.14
C THR A 31 -16.22 32.50 -10.80
N SER A 32 -15.94 33.66 -10.19
CA SER A 32 -16.56 34.06 -8.93
C SER A 32 -17.95 34.67 -9.19
N VAL A 33 -18.95 33.80 -9.38
CA VAL A 33 -20.37 34.12 -9.63
C VAL A 33 -21.27 33.14 -8.87
N ASP A 34 -22.54 33.51 -8.68
CA ASP A 34 -23.52 32.69 -7.95
C ASP A 34 -24.18 31.59 -8.82
N ASP A 35 -24.01 31.64 -10.14
CA ASP A 35 -24.50 30.62 -11.05
C ASP A 35 -23.53 29.44 -11.10
N MET A 36 -24.02 28.22 -10.83
CA MET A 36 -23.19 27.03 -10.71
C MET A 36 -22.44 26.68 -12.00
N GLU A 37 -23.12 26.72 -13.15
CA GLU A 37 -22.50 26.37 -14.44
C GLU A 37 -21.44 27.38 -14.83
N GLU A 38 -21.73 28.68 -14.66
CA GLU A 38 -20.79 29.76 -14.94
C GLU A 38 -19.60 29.73 -13.95
N ALA A 39 -19.85 29.44 -12.67
CA ALA A 39 -18.80 29.32 -11.66
C ALA A 39 -17.83 28.18 -11.97
N HIS A 40 -18.34 27.07 -12.50
CA HIS A 40 -17.54 25.90 -12.85
C HIS A 40 -16.90 25.95 -14.25
N THR A 41 -17.06 27.05 -14.99
CA THR A 41 -16.42 27.21 -16.31
C THR A 41 -14.89 27.25 -16.15
N ASN A 42 -14.19 26.21 -16.67
CA ASN A 42 -12.75 25.99 -16.50
C ASN A 42 -12.29 25.76 -15.04
N LEU A 43 -13.17 25.23 -14.18
CA LEU A 43 -12.79 24.78 -12.84
C LEU A 43 -11.76 23.65 -12.94
N VAL A 44 -10.76 23.69 -12.07
CA VAL A 44 -9.86 22.58 -11.75
C VAL A 44 -10.43 21.88 -10.51
N PRO A 45 -11.00 20.68 -10.63
CA PRO A 45 -11.62 19.99 -9.51
C PRO A 45 -10.62 19.68 -8.39
N ASP A 46 -9.42 19.25 -8.77
CA ASP A 46 -8.34 18.92 -7.85
C ASP A 46 -7.08 19.73 -8.20
N PRO A 47 -6.84 20.85 -7.51
CA PRO A 47 -5.66 21.67 -7.72
C PRO A 47 -4.39 21.06 -7.10
N ALA A 48 -4.53 20.07 -6.21
CA ALA A 48 -3.40 19.42 -5.55
C ALA A 48 -2.69 18.39 -6.43
N LYS A 49 -3.30 17.94 -7.53
CA LYS A 49 -2.67 17.10 -8.56
C LYS A 49 -1.41 17.70 -9.17
N ASP A 50 -1.32 19.03 -9.21
CA ASP A 50 -0.11 19.75 -9.61
C ASP A 50 0.38 20.58 -8.42
N PRO A 51 1.24 20.02 -7.55
CA PRO A 51 1.69 20.71 -6.34
C PRO A 51 2.33 22.06 -6.62
N VAL A 52 3.06 22.18 -7.75
CA VAL A 52 3.77 23.41 -8.12
C VAL A 52 2.78 24.51 -8.51
N LYS A 53 1.76 24.19 -9.31
CA LYS A 53 0.74 25.18 -9.70
C LYS A 53 -0.26 25.46 -8.59
N GLY A 54 -0.73 24.43 -7.89
CA GLY A 54 -1.78 24.54 -6.87
C GLY A 54 -1.30 25.15 -5.55
N CYS A 55 -0.11 24.73 -5.09
CA CYS A 55 0.37 25.03 -3.73
C CYS A 55 1.68 25.84 -3.72
N GLY A 56 2.52 25.71 -4.76
CA GLY A 56 3.91 26.16 -4.77
C GLY A 56 4.13 27.67 -4.62
N ASN A 57 3.13 28.50 -4.91
CA ASN A 57 3.21 29.95 -4.67
C ASN A 57 3.27 30.30 -3.16
N CYS A 58 2.66 29.47 -2.31
CA CYS A 58 2.61 29.67 -0.86
C CYS A 58 3.50 28.67 -0.10
N HIS A 59 3.73 27.48 -0.68
CA HIS A 59 4.56 26.42 -0.11
C HIS A 59 5.81 26.12 -0.97
N PRO A 60 6.66 27.12 -1.27
CA PRO A 60 7.78 26.97 -2.20
C PRO A 60 8.86 26.01 -1.70
N ASP A 61 8.92 25.76 -0.39
CA ASP A 61 9.93 24.90 0.24
C ASP A 61 9.51 23.41 0.25
N ILE A 62 8.27 23.08 -0.13
CA ILE A 62 7.74 21.72 -0.11
C ILE A 62 7.29 21.28 -1.51
N SER A 63 6.52 22.13 -2.21
CA SER A 63 5.87 21.74 -3.46
C SER A 63 6.83 21.24 -4.55
N PRO A 64 8.02 21.83 -4.78
CA PRO A 64 8.96 21.31 -5.77
C PRO A 64 9.49 19.91 -5.42
N HIS A 65 9.73 19.63 -4.13
CA HIS A 65 10.19 18.31 -3.68
C HIS A 65 9.09 17.27 -3.77
N ALA A 66 7.89 17.62 -3.33
CA ALA A 66 6.74 16.72 -3.43
C ALA A 66 6.42 16.36 -4.90
N ALA A 67 6.65 17.31 -5.83
CA ALA A 67 6.50 17.10 -7.27
C ALA A 67 7.38 15.98 -7.85
N GLU A 68 8.50 15.67 -7.19
CA GLU A 68 9.48 14.66 -7.57
C GLU A 68 9.45 13.45 -6.61
N SER A 69 8.60 13.47 -5.59
CA SER A 69 8.53 12.41 -4.58
C SER A 69 7.91 11.12 -5.13
N LEU A 70 8.34 9.98 -4.59
CA LEU A 70 7.82 8.66 -4.97
C LEU A 70 6.31 8.51 -4.78
N HIS A 71 5.70 9.22 -3.82
CA HIS A 71 4.25 9.19 -3.61
C HIS A 71 3.47 9.88 -4.74
N LEU A 72 4.06 10.90 -5.38
CA LEU A 72 3.43 11.61 -6.49
C LEU A 72 3.86 11.05 -7.85
N THR A 73 5.08 10.55 -8.00
CA THR A 73 5.59 10.09 -9.31
C THR A 73 5.38 8.60 -9.53
N LEU A 74 5.29 7.81 -8.46
CA LEU A 74 5.32 6.34 -8.50
C LEU A 74 6.55 5.73 -9.20
N GLU A 75 7.65 6.48 -9.38
CA GLU A 75 8.88 6.05 -10.09
C GLU A 75 9.49 4.73 -9.58
N GLY A 76 9.17 4.35 -8.33
CA GLY A 76 9.57 3.06 -7.78
C GLY A 76 8.94 1.85 -8.49
N TYR A 77 7.74 2.01 -9.07
CA TYR A 77 7.10 0.99 -9.91
C TYR A 77 7.83 0.85 -11.24
N ASP A 78 8.06 1.96 -11.94
CA ASP A 78 8.83 2.02 -13.19
C ASP A 78 10.19 1.34 -13.01
N THR A 79 10.90 1.69 -11.93
CA THR A 79 12.20 1.08 -11.61
C THR A 79 12.11 -0.45 -11.49
N ALA A 80 11.07 -0.97 -10.85
CA ALA A 80 10.89 -2.40 -10.65
C ALA A 80 10.40 -3.14 -11.92
N VAL A 81 9.54 -2.51 -12.71
CA VAL A 81 8.95 -3.09 -13.93
C VAL A 81 9.96 -3.03 -15.08
N TYR A 82 10.67 -1.92 -15.25
CA TYR A 82 11.66 -1.74 -16.32
C TYR A 82 12.85 -2.69 -16.19
N GLN A 83 13.25 -3.06 -14.98
CA GLN A 83 14.28 -4.09 -14.78
C GLN A 83 13.89 -5.45 -15.37
N ARG A 84 12.58 -5.74 -15.45
CA ARG A 84 12.01 -6.95 -16.06
C ARG A 84 11.64 -6.78 -17.52
N SER A 85 11.76 -5.59 -18.07
CA SER A 85 11.34 -5.26 -19.43
C SER A 85 12.51 -4.76 -20.29
N ILE A 86 12.18 -4.25 -21.48
CA ILE A 86 13.11 -3.61 -22.42
C ILE A 86 12.56 -2.25 -22.84
N PRO A 87 13.42 -1.27 -23.20
CA PRO A 87 12.98 0.10 -23.52
C PRO A 87 11.90 0.19 -24.58
N GLU A 88 11.87 -0.75 -25.54
CA GLU A 88 10.86 -0.82 -26.58
C GLU A 88 9.43 -1.01 -26.03
N HIS A 89 9.28 -1.55 -24.82
CA HIS A 89 7.98 -1.81 -24.20
C HIS A 89 7.52 -0.73 -23.21
N PHE A 90 8.38 0.24 -22.86
CA PHE A 90 8.12 1.20 -21.78
C PHE A 90 6.87 2.04 -22.05
N ASP A 91 6.72 2.60 -23.25
CA ASP A 91 5.51 3.37 -23.63
C ASP A 91 4.21 2.58 -23.41
N ARG A 92 4.24 1.25 -23.59
CA ARG A 92 3.06 0.39 -23.38
C ARG A 92 2.83 0.05 -21.91
N ILE A 93 3.91 -0.11 -21.14
CA ILE A 93 3.85 -0.29 -19.69
C ILE A 93 3.30 0.98 -19.03
N GLU A 94 3.82 2.17 -19.38
CA GLU A 94 3.33 3.46 -18.88
C GLU A 94 1.86 3.70 -19.26
N TYR A 95 1.44 3.21 -20.43
CA TYR A 95 0.03 3.22 -20.81
C TYR A 95 -0.82 2.31 -19.93
N MET A 96 -0.35 1.10 -19.58
CA MET A 96 -1.05 0.20 -18.67
C MET A 96 -1.14 0.79 -17.25
N GLU A 97 -0.05 1.37 -16.75
CA GLU A 97 0.02 1.96 -15.40
C GLU A 97 -0.97 3.11 -15.22
N GLN A 98 -1.29 3.85 -16.29
CA GLN A 98 -2.34 4.88 -16.28
C GLN A 98 -3.71 4.37 -15.84
N TYR A 99 -4.02 3.08 -16.08
CA TYR A 99 -5.30 2.48 -15.72
C TYR A 99 -5.25 1.71 -14.40
N HIS A 100 -4.10 1.16 -14.02
CA HIS A 100 -4.02 0.21 -12.90
C HIS A 100 -3.28 0.72 -11.68
N CYS A 101 -2.39 1.71 -11.85
CA CYS A 101 -1.49 2.16 -10.79
C CYS A 101 -1.87 3.55 -10.28
N GLN A 102 -2.57 4.35 -11.09
CA GLN A 102 -2.88 5.74 -10.76
C GLN A 102 -3.89 5.94 -9.63
N ASP A 103 -4.62 4.91 -9.22
CA ASP A 103 -5.51 4.97 -8.04
C ASP A 103 -4.74 5.16 -6.72
N CYS A 104 -3.42 4.96 -6.73
CA CYS A 104 -2.54 5.17 -5.58
C CYS A 104 -1.64 6.41 -5.69
N HIS A 105 -1.65 7.16 -6.81
CA HIS A 105 -0.91 8.41 -6.92
C HIS A 105 -1.43 9.42 -5.89
N ALA A 106 -0.60 9.83 -4.95
CA ALA A 106 -1.01 10.75 -3.89
C ALA A 106 -0.76 12.20 -4.29
N THR A 107 -1.76 13.04 -4.10
CA THR A 107 -1.68 14.49 -4.18
C THR A 107 -1.54 15.11 -2.79
N CYS A 108 -1.31 16.42 -2.70
CA CYS A 108 -1.40 17.10 -1.40
C CYS A 108 -2.81 16.95 -0.77
N GLY A 109 -3.85 16.86 -1.62
CA GLY A 109 -5.24 16.75 -1.20
C GLY A 109 -5.56 15.43 -0.51
N ASP A 110 -5.00 14.32 -1.00
CA ASP A 110 -5.24 12.95 -0.50
C ASP A 110 -4.74 12.70 0.92
N CYS A 111 -3.87 13.58 1.42
CA CYS A 111 -3.34 13.54 2.77
C CYS A 111 -3.88 14.68 3.65
N HIS A 112 -4.01 15.87 3.08
CA HIS A 112 -4.24 17.09 3.86
C HIS A 112 -5.66 17.66 3.74
N VAL A 113 -6.52 17.16 2.84
CA VAL A 113 -7.86 17.74 2.61
C VAL A 113 -8.95 16.67 2.56
N ALA A 114 -8.71 15.58 1.84
CA ALA A 114 -9.66 14.52 1.58
C ALA A 114 -9.00 13.14 1.74
N GLN A 115 -9.83 12.12 1.91
CA GLN A 115 -9.39 10.74 1.74
C GLN A 115 -9.13 10.46 0.26
N PRO A 116 -8.22 9.53 -0.07
CA PRO A 116 -7.98 9.14 -1.45
C PRO A 116 -9.24 8.62 -2.16
N ASP A 117 -9.33 8.88 -3.47
CA ASP A 117 -10.44 8.42 -4.30
C ASP A 117 -10.58 6.88 -4.31
N SER A 118 -9.46 6.16 -4.13
CA SER A 118 -9.41 4.68 -4.08
C SER A 118 -10.23 4.06 -2.94
N VAL A 119 -10.59 4.84 -1.92
CA VAL A 119 -11.48 4.41 -0.82
C VAL A 119 -12.83 5.15 -0.83
N GLY A 120 -13.19 5.77 -1.94
CA GLY A 120 -14.44 6.52 -2.13
C GLY A 120 -14.36 8.01 -1.79
N GLY A 121 -13.17 8.51 -1.47
CA GLY A 121 -12.92 9.94 -1.25
C GLY A 121 -13.59 10.52 -0.01
N GLY A 122 -13.80 11.84 -0.03
CA GLY A 122 -14.50 12.59 1.01
C GLY A 122 -13.59 13.42 1.92
N LEU A 123 -14.07 14.59 2.32
CA LEU A 123 -13.28 15.58 3.08
C LEU A 123 -12.93 15.06 4.48
N LEU A 124 -11.69 15.32 4.92
CA LEU A 124 -11.21 14.93 6.25
C LEU A 124 -11.84 15.80 7.35
N GLU A 125 -11.88 17.12 7.11
CA GLU A 125 -12.35 18.15 8.04
C GLU A 125 -13.06 19.31 7.30
N GLY A 126 -14.09 19.02 6.50
CA GLY A 126 -14.93 20.07 5.91
C GLY A 126 -14.18 21.06 4.99
N HIS A 127 -13.16 20.57 4.28
CA HIS A 127 -12.23 21.31 3.41
C HIS A 127 -11.16 22.16 4.14
N ALA A 128 -11.11 22.13 5.47
CA ALA A 128 -9.93 22.60 6.19
C ALA A 128 -8.72 21.71 5.88
N PHE A 129 -7.53 22.33 5.88
CA PHE A 129 -6.28 21.65 5.63
C PHE A 129 -5.73 21.08 6.94
N VAL A 130 -5.59 19.75 7.00
CA VAL A 130 -5.02 19.08 8.16
C VAL A 130 -3.50 18.99 8.01
N GLU A 131 -2.75 19.69 8.87
CA GLU A 131 -1.28 19.71 8.79
C GLU A 131 -0.69 18.30 9.01
N THR A 132 -1.22 17.54 9.97
CA THR A 132 -0.83 16.15 10.22
C THR A 132 -1.94 15.21 9.75
N PRO A 133 -1.71 14.43 8.67
CA PRO A 133 -2.71 13.53 8.12
C PRO A 133 -3.16 12.44 9.12
N PRO A 134 -4.46 12.15 9.21
CA PRO A 134 -4.96 11.05 10.04
C PRO A 134 -4.65 9.70 9.41
N MET A 135 -3.72 8.94 10.01
CA MET A 135 -3.24 7.64 9.55
C MET A 135 -4.31 6.70 8.97
N THR A 136 -5.44 6.52 9.67
CA THR A 136 -6.46 5.52 9.29
C THR A 136 -7.26 5.90 8.06
N ARG A 137 -7.31 7.20 7.73
CA ARG A 137 -8.11 7.77 6.63
C ARG A 137 -7.25 8.15 5.42
N THR A 138 -5.94 8.27 5.57
CA THR A 138 -5.02 8.68 4.50
C THR A 138 -3.99 7.59 4.22
N CYS A 139 -3.02 7.37 5.11
CA CYS A 139 -1.94 6.41 4.91
C CYS A 139 -2.46 5.00 4.63
N THR A 140 -3.39 4.52 5.47
CA THR A 140 -3.92 3.16 5.33
C THR A 140 -5.04 3.04 4.30
N ALA A 141 -5.48 4.15 3.68
CA ALA A 141 -6.40 4.07 2.55
C ALA A 141 -5.68 3.46 1.34
N CYS A 142 -4.44 3.90 1.06
CA CYS A 142 -3.61 3.30 0.00
C CYS A 142 -2.81 2.08 0.51
N HIS A 143 -2.29 2.12 1.74
CA HIS A 143 -1.50 1.02 2.31
C HIS A 143 -2.34 -0.01 3.12
N GLY A 144 -3.62 -0.14 2.80
CA GLY A 144 -4.60 -0.92 3.57
C GLY A 144 -4.39 -2.44 3.55
N SER A 145 -4.14 -3.03 2.38
CA SER A 145 -4.19 -4.48 2.22
C SER A 145 -3.07 -5.23 2.97
N ARG A 146 -1.88 -4.64 3.06
CA ARG A 146 -0.71 -5.25 3.72
C ARG A 146 -0.34 -4.53 5.01
N VAL A 147 0.04 -3.25 4.91
CA VAL A 147 0.63 -2.50 6.01
C VAL A 147 -0.39 -2.29 7.13
N GLN A 148 -1.63 -1.88 6.82
CA GLN A 148 -2.65 -1.71 7.84
C GLN A 148 -2.97 -3.02 8.56
N ASN A 149 -3.13 -4.11 7.81
CA ASN A 149 -3.49 -5.40 8.38
C ASN A 149 -2.39 -5.96 9.30
N GLU A 150 -1.13 -5.76 8.91
CA GLU A 150 0.04 -6.09 9.74
C GLU A 150 0.13 -5.19 10.98
N TYR A 151 0.03 -3.87 10.81
CA TYR A 151 0.29 -2.90 11.88
C TYR A 151 -0.82 -2.91 12.93
N PHE A 152 -2.08 -3.01 12.50
CA PHE A 152 -3.24 -3.03 13.39
C PHE A 152 -3.63 -4.44 13.85
N GLY A 153 -2.95 -5.50 13.38
CA GLY A 153 -3.25 -6.88 13.77
C GLY A 153 -4.62 -7.35 13.29
N LYS A 154 -4.94 -7.09 12.01
CA LYS A 154 -6.18 -7.57 11.38
C LYS A 154 -6.04 -8.94 10.71
N ASN A 155 -4.81 -9.44 10.57
CA ASN A 155 -4.58 -10.81 10.12
C ASN A 155 -4.97 -11.80 11.23
N GLU A 156 -5.79 -12.79 10.91
CA GLU A 156 -6.29 -13.75 11.89
C GLU A 156 -5.15 -14.44 12.65
N GLY A 157 -5.24 -14.45 13.99
CA GLY A 157 -4.26 -15.08 14.85
C GLY A 157 -2.93 -14.33 15.02
N ILE A 158 -2.75 -13.19 14.34
CA ILE A 158 -1.53 -12.38 14.42
C ILE A 158 -1.78 -11.10 15.22
N PRO A 159 -1.04 -10.85 16.31
CA PRO A 159 -1.23 -9.64 17.10
C PRO A 159 -0.76 -8.38 16.36
N PRO A 160 -1.28 -7.20 16.74
CA PRO A 160 -0.79 -5.93 16.22
C PRO A 160 0.67 -5.66 16.56
N ASP A 161 1.30 -4.79 15.79
CA ASP A 161 2.64 -4.28 16.03
C ASP A 161 2.77 -3.67 17.45
N VAL A 162 3.90 -3.92 18.10
CA VAL A 162 4.19 -3.38 19.45
C VAL A 162 4.17 -1.85 19.49
N HIS A 163 4.58 -1.19 18.40
CA HIS A 163 4.57 0.27 18.30
C HIS A 163 3.15 0.82 18.14
N PHE A 164 2.29 0.10 17.41
CA PHE A 164 0.87 0.45 17.36
C PHE A 164 0.22 0.31 18.74
N ARG A 165 0.53 -0.76 19.48
CA ARG A 165 0.08 -0.93 20.88
C ARG A 165 0.60 0.15 21.82
N ALA A 166 1.76 0.73 21.50
CA ALA A 166 2.31 1.91 22.16
C ALA A 166 1.70 3.24 21.67
N ARG A 167 0.67 3.18 20.81
CA ARG A 167 -0.07 4.32 20.23
C ARG A 167 0.75 5.17 19.26
N MET A 168 1.76 4.61 18.62
CA MET A 168 2.47 5.30 17.55
C MET A 168 1.63 5.33 16.27
N ALA A 169 1.63 6.47 15.60
CA ALA A 169 1.13 6.67 14.25
C ALA A 169 2.28 6.51 13.23
N CYS A 170 1.94 6.38 11.94
CA CYS A 170 2.95 6.30 10.87
C CYS A 170 3.99 7.43 10.94
N VAL A 171 3.53 8.65 11.24
CA VAL A 171 4.38 9.85 11.27
C VAL A 171 5.35 9.90 12.47
N ASP A 172 5.17 9.03 13.46
CA ASP A 172 6.12 8.92 14.58
C ASP A 172 7.41 8.21 14.16
N CYS A 173 7.37 7.42 13.09
CA CYS A 173 8.54 6.78 12.48
C CYS A 173 8.92 7.44 11.14
N HIS A 174 7.93 7.82 10.33
CA HIS A 174 8.14 8.43 9.02
C HIS A 174 7.89 9.95 9.06
N SER A 175 8.96 10.72 8.90
CA SER A 175 8.90 12.17 8.93
C SER A 175 8.16 12.77 7.73
N GLY A 176 7.64 13.99 7.91
CA GLY A 176 7.06 14.76 6.80
C GLY A 176 8.07 15.09 5.69
N ALA A 177 9.36 15.21 6.01
CA ALA A 177 10.40 15.42 5.00
C ALA A 177 10.52 14.22 4.06
N GLU A 178 10.50 13.00 4.60
CA GLU A 178 10.51 11.76 3.81
C GLU A 178 9.25 11.63 2.96
N MET A 179 8.08 11.91 3.54
CA MET A 179 6.81 11.85 2.81
C MET A 179 6.74 12.82 1.63
N HIS A 180 7.37 14.00 1.78
CA HIS A 180 7.44 15.02 0.74
C HIS A 180 8.68 14.91 -0.18
N GLY A 181 9.57 13.93 0.02
CA GLY A 181 10.80 13.79 -0.79
C GLY A 181 11.82 14.93 -0.60
N ILE A 182 11.81 15.60 0.55
CA ILE A 182 12.75 16.70 0.83
C ILE A 182 14.15 16.13 1.09
N ASP A 183 15.14 16.67 0.38
CA ASP A 183 16.55 16.23 0.43
C ASP A 183 16.74 14.73 0.10
N MET A 184 15.85 14.15 -0.71
CA MET A 184 15.93 12.77 -1.20
C MET A 184 16.17 12.75 -2.71
N ASP A 185 17.04 11.84 -3.16
CA ASP A 185 17.33 11.56 -4.58
C ASP A 185 17.25 10.05 -4.77
N ASN A 186 16.04 9.51 -4.52
CA ASN A 186 15.77 8.08 -4.43
C ASN A 186 14.78 7.68 -5.54
N ASN A 187 15.12 6.70 -6.37
CA ASN A 187 14.21 6.22 -7.43
C ASN A 187 13.26 5.10 -6.96
N HIS A 188 13.49 4.52 -5.78
CA HIS A 188 12.58 3.55 -5.15
C HIS A 188 12.70 3.57 -3.63
N ARG A 189 11.72 2.95 -2.93
CA ARG A 189 11.61 2.96 -1.45
C ARG A 189 12.78 2.38 -0.64
N TYR A 190 13.77 1.81 -1.32
CA TYR A 190 14.95 1.18 -0.71
C TYR A 190 16.25 1.73 -1.32
N ASP A 191 16.16 2.82 -2.08
CA ASP A 191 17.31 3.55 -2.56
C ASP A 191 17.80 4.48 -1.45
N GLY A 192 19.11 4.63 -1.30
CA GLY A 192 19.72 5.41 -0.23
C GLY A 192 19.72 4.75 1.16
N GLU A 193 20.12 5.54 2.17
CA GLU A 193 20.26 5.11 3.56
C GLU A 193 18.96 4.54 4.13
N GLU A 194 19.07 3.50 4.98
CA GLU A 194 17.92 2.92 5.67
C GLU A 194 17.26 3.97 6.56
N SER A 195 15.99 4.27 6.31
CA SER A 195 15.16 5.11 7.17
C SER A 195 13.68 4.69 7.04
N PRO A 196 12.93 4.60 8.17
CA PRO A 196 13.37 4.72 9.55
C PRO A 196 14.21 3.53 10.02
N THR A 197 15.01 3.71 11.08
CA THR A 197 15.84 2.64 11.66
C THR A 197 15.41 2.30 13.07
N CYS A 198 15.47 1.02 13.45
CA CYS A 198 15.23 0.58 14.83
C CYS A 198 16.22 1.25 15.80
N GLN A 199 17.45 1.43 15.34
CA GLN A 199 18.58 2.00 16.07
C GLN A 199 18.36 3.48 16.41
N SER A 200 17.49 4.20 15.71
CA SER A 200 17.15 5.59 16.06
C SER A 200 16.49 5.70 17.45
N CYS A 201 15.74 4.67 17.87
CA CYS A 201 15.04 4.62 19.16
C CYS A 201 15.64 3.58 20.15
N HIS A 202 16.24 2.50 19.64
CA HIS A 202 16.68 1.36 20.45
C HIS A 202 18.21 1.24 20.60
N GLN A 203 18.92 2.37 20.66
CA GLN A 203 20.40 2.45 20.67
C GLN A 203 21.07 1.52 21.69
N ASP A 204 20.52 1.44 22.91
CA ASP A 204 21.07 0.64 24.01
C ASP A 204 20.76 -0.85 23.90
N GLN A 205 19.90 -1.24 22.96
CA GLN A 205 19.41 -2.62 22.81
C GLN A 205 19.99 -3.29 21.56
N VAL A 206 20.97 -2.69 20.88
CA VAL A 206 21.42 -3.15 19.56
C VAL A 206 22.81 -3.77 19.64
N GLY A 207 22.96 -4.95 19.02
CA GLY A 207 24.24 -5.60 18.78
C GLY A 207 25.01 -6.03 20.03
N VAL A 208 26.34 -6.18 19.85
CA VAL A 208 27.28 -6.63 20.88
C VAL A 208 27.42 -5.55 21.96
N GLY A 209 27.23 -5.94 23.21
CA GLY A 209 27.20 -5.06 24.39
C GLY A 209 25.80 -4.71 24.88
N SER A 210 24.73 -5.13 24.19
CA SER A 210 23.34 -4.93 24.64
C SER A 210 22.96 -5.82 25.83
N GLY A 211 23.70 -6.89 26.10
CA GLY A 211 23.40 -7.85 27.17
C GLY A 211 22.29 -8.85 26.81
N ASN A 212 21.70 -8.75 25.61
CA ASN A 212 20.79 -9.73 25.06
C ASN A 212 21.58 -10.81 24.29
N PRO A 213 21.53 -12.10 24.68
CA PRO A 213 22.40 -13.11 24.07
C PRO A 213 22.16 -13.33 22.57
N TRP A 214 20.97 -13.10 22.04
CA TRP A 214 20.71 -13.16 20.60
C TRP A 214 21.42 -12.02 19.85
N HIS A 215 21.41 -10.81 20.41
CA HIS A 215 22.10 -9.66 19.82
C HIS A 215 23.62 -9.77 19.94
N GLU A 216 24.13 -10.31 21.05
CA GLU A 216 25.56 -10.60 21.21
C GLU A 216 26.05 -11.61 20.15
N ALA A 217 25.25 -12.62 19.84
CA ALA A 217 25.61 -13.68 18.89
C ALA A 217 25.59 -13.21 17.44
N HIS A 218 24.61 -12.37 17.05
CA HIS A 218 24.40 -12.00 15.64
C HIS A 218 24.90 -10.59 15.28
N GLY A 219 25.15 -9.73 16.26
CA GLY A 219 25.57 -8.35 16.03
C GLY A 219 24.56 -7.57 15.18
N THR A 220 25.05 -6.65 14.35
CA THR A 220 24.23 -5.78 13.49
C THR A 220 24.50 -5.99 12.00
N GLU A 221 25.32 -6.97 11.62
CA GLU A 221 25.74 -7.20 10.24
C GLU A 221 25.29 -8.57 9.71
N VAL A 222 24.80 -9.47 10.58
CA VAL A 222 24.36 -10.81 10.15
C VAL A 222 22.88 -10.80 9.78
N LEU A 223 22.02 -10.32 10.68
CA LEU A 223 20.57 -10.33 10.54
C LEU A 223 20.04 -8.90 10.60
N SER A 224 19.11 -8.55 9.71
CA SER A 224 18.27 -7.37 9.92
C SER A 224 17.37 -7.57 11.14
N CYS A 225 17.00 -6.49 11.83
CA CYS A 225 16.21 -6.56 13.07
C CYS A 225 14.88 -7.32 12.87
N GLN A 226 14.27 -7.13 11.70
CA GLN A 226 13.02 -7.75 11.30
C GLN A 226 13.14 -9.28 11.15
N VAL A 227 14.33 -9.86 10.98
CA VAL A 227 14.48 -11.33 11.00
C VAL A 227 14.02 -11.91 12.33
N CYS A 228 14.38 -11.25 13.44
CA CYS A 228 13.99 -11.69 14.77
C CYS A 228 12.65 -11.12 15.21
N HIS A 229 12.33 -9.90 14.78
CA HIS A 229 11.21 -9.15 15.34
C HIS A 229 9.96 -9.10 14.46
N SER A 230 10.01 -9.52 13.19
CA SER A 230 8.81 -9.68 12.38
C SER A 230 8.15 -11.04 12.66
N THR A 231 6.83 -11.07 12.57
CA THR A 231 6.05 -12.31 12.55
C THR A 231 5.56 -12.61 11.14
N THR A 232 4.78 -13.67 10.97
CA THR A 232 4.14 -14.06 9.71
C THR A 232 3.36 -12.90 9.08
N TYR A 233 3.47 -12.75 7.77
CA TYR A 233 2.81 -11.69 6.99
C TYR A 233 2.30 -12.22 5.65
N THR A 234 1.49 -11.41 4.98
CA THR A 234 0.86 -11.76 3.70
C THR A 234 1.88 -11.77 2.56
N ASN A 235 1.93 -12.91 1.88
CA ASN A 235 2.60 -13.13 0.60
C ASN A 235 1.52 -13.25 -0.48
N CYS A 236 1.75 -12.68 -1.65
CA CYS A 236 0.80 -12.72 -2.76
C CYS A 236 1.47 -13.37 -3.95
N VAL A 237 0.78 -14.26 -4.66
CA VAL A 237 1.28 -15.03 -5.79
C VAL A 237 0.57 -14.56 -7.04
N ASN A 238 1.37 -14.08 -8.00
CA ASN A 238 0.98 -13.64 -9.33
C ASN A 238 -0.07 -12.50 -9.37
N CYS A 239 0.09 -11.59 -10.32
CA CYS A 239 -0.85 -10.50 -10.56
C CYS A 239 -1.08 -10.43 -12.06
N HIS A 240 -2.32 -10.29 -12.48
CA HIS A 240 -2.68 -10.02 -13.88
C HIS A 240 -3.59 -8.81 -13.93
N VAL A 241 -3.37 -7.92 -14.89
CA VAL A 241 -4.13 -6.69 -15.09
C VAL A 241 -4.80 -6.68 -16.46
N GLU A 242 -6.06 -6.27 -16.49
CA GLU A 242 -6.94 -6.35 -17.67
C GLU A 242 -7.96 -5.21 -17.69
N GLN A 243 -8.61 -4.99 -18.83
CA GLN A 243 -9.79 -4.13 -18.92
C GLN A 243 -11.00 -4.91 -19.45
N ASN A 244 -12.18 -4.54 -18.97
CA ASN A 244 -13.42 -5.05 -19.56
C ASN A 244 -13.76 -4.31 -20.87
N GLU A 245 -14.84 -4.72 -21.54
CA GLU A 245 -15.29 -4.12 -22.81
C GLU A 245 -15.62 -2.61 -22.72
N GLU A 246 -15.81 -2.09 -21.51
CA GLU A 246 -16.09 -0.67 -21.22
C GLU A 246 -14.82 0.13 -20.88
N ASN A 247 -13.62 -0.48 -20.98
CA ASN A 247 -12.32 0.06 -20.56
C ASN A 247 -12.20 0.31 -19.05
N ILE A 248 -12.96 -0.44 -18.23
CA ILE A 248 -12.83 -0.39 -16.78
C ILE A 248 -11.69 -1.33 -16.38
N PRO A 249 -10.63 -0.82 -15.73
CA PRO A 249 -9.50 -1.64 -15.29
C PRO A 249 -9.87 -2.54 -14.11
N PHE A 250 -9.34 -3.76 -14.11
CA PHE A 250 -9.36 -4.65 -12.96
C PHE A 250 -8.06 -5.47 -12.89
N TYR A 251 -7.84 -6.12 -11.75
CA TYR A 251 -6.72 -7.03 -11.57
C TYR A 251 -7.19 -8.32 -10.91
N SER A 252 -6.39 -9.37 -11.06
CA SER A 252 -6.55 -10.63 -10.33
C SER A 252 -5.25 -11.02 -9.66
N VAL A 253 -5.37 -11.72 -8.53
CA VAL A 253 -4.25 -12.33 -7.82
C VAL A 253 -4.58 -13.81 -7.68
N GLU A 254 -3.66 -14.69 -8.08
CA GLU A 254 -3.93 -16.13 -8.12
C GLU A 254 -4.07 -16.73 -6.74
N ASP A 255 -3.19 -16.34 -5.81
CA ASP A 255 -3.22 -16.83 -4.44
C ASP A 255 -2.61 -15.81 -3.46
N HIS A 256 -2.94 -15.94 -2.18
CA HIS A 256 -2.26 -15.26 -1.10
C HIS A 256 -2.25 -16.12 0.16
N TYR A 257 -1.17 -16.05 0.93
CA TYR A 257 -1.03 -16.81 2.16
C TYR A 257 -0.18 -16.08 3.18
N LEU A 258 -0.37 -16.44 4.45
CA LEU A 258 0.46 -15.97 5.56
C LEU A 258 1.72 -16.85 5.65
N GLY A 259 2.89 -16.24 5.51
CA GLY A 259 4.19 -16.92 5.58
C GLY A 259 5.29 -16.00 6.13
N PHE A 260 6.40 -16.60 6.56
CA PHE A 260 7.61 -15.89 6.96
C PHE A 260 8.83 -16.65 6.48
N TYR A 261 9.71 -15.98 5.73
CA TYR A 261 10.90 -16.58 5.17
C TYR A 261 12.10 -15.65 5.30
N ILE A 262 13.23 -16.23 5.66
CA ILE A 262 14.54 -15.60 5.75
C ILE A 262 15.32 -16.00 4.51
N GLY A 263 15.94 -15.03 3.84
CA GLY A 263 16.88 -15.31 2.77
C GLY A 263 18.06 -14.35 2.78
N LYS A 264 18.89 -14.46 1.74
CA LYS A 264 20.05 -13.60 1.54
C LYS A 264 19.60 -12.21 1.15
N ASN A 265 20.34 -11.21 1.62
CA ASN A 265 20.12 -9.83 1.25
C ASN A 265 20.72 -9.52 -0.13
N HIS A 266 19.89 -9.50 -1.17
CA HIS A 266 20.32 -9.07 -2.51
C HIS A 266 20.71 -7.57 -2.58
N LEU A 267 20.33 -6.77 -1.58
CA LEU A 267 20.69 -5.35 -1.45
C LEU A 267 21.88 -5.13 -0.49
N GLN A 268 22.68 -6.17 -0.20
CA GLN A 268 23.75 -6.06 0.78
C GLN A 268 24.78 -5.00 0.37
N GLY A 269 24.98 -4.02 1.24
CA GLY A 269 25.85 -2.86 0.99
C GLY A 269 26.07 -2.04 2.25
N LEU A 270 26.63 -0.84 2.12
CA LEU A 270 26.89 0.04 3.27
C LEU A 270 25.59 0.50 3.96
N GLU A 271 24.53 0.72 3.18
CA GLU A 271 23.23 1.17 3.67
C GLU A 271 22.41 0.02 4.29
N ARG A 272 22.69 -1.23 3.87
CA ARG A 272 22.00 -2.45 4.30
C ARG A 272 23.04 -3.56 4.51
N PRO A 273 23.79 -3.53 5.61
CA PRO A 273 24.97 -4.40 5.79
C PRO A 273 24.62 -5.86 6.07
N TYR A 274 23.37 -6.15 6.44
CA TYR A 274 22.91 -7.46 6.88
C TYR A 274 23.08 -8.54 5.80
N ALA A 275 23.54 -9.72 6.19
CA ALA A 275 23.64 -10.88 5.30
C ALA A 275 22.26 -11.53 5.04
N TYR A 276 21.40 -11.58 6.05
CA TYR A 276 20.07 -12.18 5.97
C TYR A 276 18.94 -11.22 6.37
N VAL A 277 17.83 -11.36 5.66
CA VAL A 277 16.68 -10.45 5.69
C VAL A 277 15.38 -11.24 5.54
N PRO A 278 14.25 -10.74 6.08
CA PRO A 278 12.96 -11.30 5.72
C PRO A 278 12.68 -11.04 4.24
N LEU A 279 12.10 -12.02 3.57
CA LEU A 279 11.68 -11.96 2.18
C LEU A 279 10.17 -12.05 2.06
N ARG A 280 9.60 -11.31 1.09
CA ARG A 280 8.18 -11.37 0.75
C ARG A 280 8.02 -11.68 -0.71
N HIS A 281 7.13 -12.62 -1.03
CA HIS A 281 6.72 -12.86 -2.40
C HIS A 281 5.87 -11.70 -2.91
N VAL A 282 6.27 -11.10 -4.03
CA VAL A 282 5.48 -10.07 -4.70
C VAL A 282 4.61 -10.67 -5.80
N PRO A 283 3.40 -10.13 -6.03
CA PRO A 283 2.48 -10.67 -7.01
C PRO A 283 2.90 -10.15 -8.39
N VAL A 284 3.79 -10.88 -9.05
CA VAL A 284 4.26 -10.59 -10.40
C VAL A 284 4.38 -11.89 -11.16
N ASP A 285 3.86 -11.91 -12.38
CA ASP A 285 3.92 -13.05 -13.28
C ASP A 285 4.52 -12.64 -14.63
N LYS A 286 5.06 -13.61 -15.38
CA LYS A 286 5.64 -13.37 -16.72
C LYS A 286 4.60 -12.81 -17.70
N GLU A 287 3.34 -13.16 -17.50
CA GLU A 287 2.18 -12.77 -18.29
C GLU A 287 1.32 -11.71 -17.58
N ALA A 288 1.84 -11.06 -16.51
CA ALA A 288 1.10 -10.07 -15.73
C ALA A 288 0.46 -8.97 -16.57
N TYR A 289 1.08 -8.63 -17.71
CA TYR A 289 0.69 -7.53 -18.59
C TYR A 289 0.34 -7.99 -20.02
N SER A 290 0.07 -9.27 -20.22
CA SER A 290 -0.15 -9.86 -21.56
C SER A 290 -1.34 -9.24 -22.30
N TYR A 291 -2.42 -8.90 -21.60
CA TYR A 291 -3.60 -8.19 -22.15
C TYR A 291 -3.20 -6.94 -22.93
N TYR A 292 -2.31 -6.12 -22.35
CA TYR A 292 -1.82 -4.93 -23.02
C TYR A 292 -0.81 -5.25 -24.13
N GLY A 293 -0.10 -6.38 -24.05
CA GLY A 293 0.81 -6.85 -25.09
C GLY A 293 0.11 -7.34 -26.36
N GLU A 294 -0.97 -8.11 -26.22
CA GLU A 294 -1.72 -8.76 -27.30
C GLU A 294 -2.28 -7.77 -28.33
N GLU A 295 -2.78 -6.63 -27.88
CA GLU A 295 -3.33 -5.60 -28.76
C GLU A 295 -2.28 -4.68 -29.40
N SER A 296 -1.00 -4.94 -29.11
CA SER A 296 0.10 -4.04 -29.46
C SER A 296 1.04 -4.62 -30.52
N SER A 297 1.81 -3.76 -31.17
CA SER A 297 2.90 -4.19 -32.06
C SER A 297 4.09 -4.83 -31.32
N TYR A 298 4.08 -4.85 -29.99
CA TYR A 298 5.18 -5.29 -29.14
C TYR A 298 5.14 -6.79 -28.82
N GLY A 299 3.98 -7.43 -29.01
CA GLY A 299 3.75 -8.84 -28.68
C GLY A 299 3.34 -9.07 -27.23
N GLU A 300 2.98 -10.31 -26.91
CA GLU A 300 2.31 -10.69 -25.65
C GLU A 300 3.23 -10.60 -24.42
N ASN A 301 4.55 -10.74 -24.60
CA ASN A 301 5.50 -10.73 -23.49
C ASN A 301 6.10 -9.33 -23.27
N LEU A 302 5.47 -8.55 -22.39
CA LEU A 302 5.98 -7.24 -21.98
C LEU A 302 7.13 -7.32 -20.95
N LEU A 303 7.41 -8.50 -20.37
CA LEU A 303 8.46 -8.72 -19.36
C LEU A 303 9.54 -9.73 -19.81
N PRO A 304 10.21 -9.51 -20.96
CA PRO A 304 11.17 -10.47 -21.50
C PRO A 304 12.41 -10.70 -20.63
N ASN A 305 12.68 -9.81 -19.67
CA ASN A 305 13.80 -9.88 -18.73
C ASN A 305 13.33 -10.27 -17.31
N PHE A 306 12.23 -11.03 -17.20
CA PHE A 306 11.59 -11.36 -15.92
C PHE A 306 12.56 -11.78 -14.80
N ASP A 307 13.53 -12.64 -15.14
CA ASP A 307 14.48 -13.21 -14.18
C ASP A 307 15.56 -12.22 -13.70
N ASN A 308 15.61 -10.98 -14.23
CA ASN A 308 16.57 -9.96 -13.78
C ASN A 308 16.30 -9.46 -12.35
N ARG A 309 15.13 -9.78 -11.77
CA ARG A 309 14.77 -9.36 -10.42
C ARG A 309 14.02 -10.47 -9.69
N PRO A 310 14.34 -10.75 -8.41
CA PRO A 310 13.66 -11.78 -7.63
C PRO A 310 12.15 -11.55 -7.50
N THR A 311 11.38 -12.64 -7.42
CA THR A 311 9.96 -12.62 -7.00
C THR A 311 9.83 -12.60 -5.48
N TRP A 312 10.85 -13.08 -4.77
CA TRP A 312 11.05 -12.93 -3.33
C TRP A 312 11.96 -11.74 -3.01
N LEU A 313 11.39 -10.67 -2.47
CA LEU A 313 12.10 -9.41 -2.25
C LEU A 313 12.36 -9.11 -0.78
N TYR A 314 13.43 -8.35 -0.52
CA TYR A 314 13.71 -7.71 0.76
C TYR A 314 12.45 -7.03 1.32
N ALA A 315 12.05 -7.40 2.53
CA ALA A 315 10.82 -6.96 3.16
C ALA A 315 11.07 -6.13 4.41
N THR A 316 10.18 -5.17 4.65
CA THR A 316 10.09 -4.38 5.89
C THR A 316 8.67 -4.49 6.44
N PRO A 317 8.27 -5.65 7.01
CA PRO A 317 6.92 -5.88 7.51
C PRO A 317 6.59 -4.95 8.68
N HIS A 318 5.32 -4.56 8.79
CA HIS A 318 4.85 -3.65 9.84
C HIS A 318 4.14 -4.42 10.96
N ASN A 319 4.77 -5.45 11.48
CA ASN A 319 4.17 -6.37 12.46
C ASN A 319 5.13 -6.73 13.60
N ILE A 320 5.99 -5.77 13.97
CA ILE A 320 7.07 -5.96 14.94
C ILE A 320 6.53 -6.49 16.27
N GLN A 321 7.13 -7.57 16.74
CA GLN A 321 6.88 -8.19 18.04
C GLN A 321 8.18 -8.26 18.85
N LEU A 322 8.05 -8.16 20.17
CA LEU A 322 9.17 -8.44 21.08
C LEU A 322 9.57 -9.91 21.00
N HIS A 323 8.58 -10.79 20.96
CA HIS A 323 8.70 -12.23 21.02
C HIS A 323 8.06 -12.83 19.77
N THR A 324 8.84 -13.60 19.03
CA THR A 324 8.43 -14.29 17.80
C THR A 324 8.85 -15.77 17.86
N PRO A 325 8.31 -16.64 16.98
CA PRO A 325 8.75 -18.03 16.89
C PRO A 325 10.28 -18.21 16.71
N GLN A 326 10.92 -17.31 15.97
CA GLN A 326 12.36 -17.29 15.69
C GLN A 326 13.18 -17.07 16.96
N THR A 327 12.65 -16.27 17.89
CA THR A 327 13.34 -15.92 19.15
C THR A 327 13.18 -16.97 20.24
N GLU A 328 12.39 -18.03 20.04
CA GLU A 328 12.12 -19.02 21.08
C GLU A 328 13.37 -19.80 21.49
N SER A 329 14.22 -20.16 20.53
CA SER A 329 15.51 -20.80 20.80
C SER A 329 16.49 -20.67 19.62
N CYS A 330 17.77 -20.98 19.82
CA CYS A 330 18.73 -21.02 18.70
C CYS A 330 18.33 -22.05 17.63
N GLU A 331 17.84 -23.22 18.05
CA GLU A 331 17.36 -24.28 17.15
C GLU A 331 16.03 -23.93 16.46
N ALA A 332 15.34 -22.85 16.87
CA ALA A 332 14.19 -22.35 16.13
C ALA A 332 14.58 -21.94 14.71
N CYS A 333 15.79 -21.39 14.51
CA CYS A 333 16.30 -21.05 13.18
C CYS A 333 17.44 -21.99 12.74
N HIS A 334 18.38 -22.31 13.62
CA HIS A 334 19.56 -23.07 13.23
C HIS A 334 19.24 -24.54 12.97
N GLY A 335 19.49 -24.99 11.74
CA GLY A 335 19.13 -26.33 11.28
C GLY A 335 17.62 -26.54 11.09
N ASN A 336 16.82 -25.46 11.05
CA ASN A 336 15.39 -25.51 10.79
C ASN A 336 15.06 -24.79 9.47
N ASP A 337 14.90 -25.55 8.40
CA ASP A 337 14.61 -25.02 7.06
C ASP A 337 13.26 -24.31 6.98
N ALA A 338 12.33 -24.54 7.92
CA ALA A 338 10.98 -23.98 7.86
C ALA A 338 10.91 -22.44 7.94
N PHE A 339 11.97 -21.76 8.39
CA PHE A 339 12.05 -20.30 8.40
C PHE A 339 12.89 -19.73 7.25
N PHE A 340 13.52 -20.55 6.42
CA PHE A 340 14.40 -20.08 5.35
C PHE A 340 13.74 -20.31 4.00
N LEU A 341 13.96 -19.39 3.06
CA LEU A 341 13.55 -19.60 1.68
C LEU A 341 14.53 -20.56 1.01
N THR A 342 14.15 -21.83 0.92
CA THR A 342 14.94 -22.89 0.29
C THR A 342 14.47 -23.14 -1.15
N PRO A 343 15.26 -23.83 -1.99
CA PRO A 343 14.83 -24.16 -3.34
C PRO A 343 13.53 -24.97 -3.42
N ASP A 344 13.18 -25.72 -2.37
CA ASP A 344 11.95 -26.52 -2.32
C ASP A 344 10.70 -25.65 -2.08
N ASP A 345 10.86 -24.40 -1.63
CA ASP A 345 9.78 -23.43 -1.41
C ASP A 345 9.48 -22.58 -2.65
N ILE A 346 10.30 -22.67 -3.70
CA ILE A 346 10.22 -21.81 -4.90
C ILE A 346 9.69 -22.62 -6.09
N PRO A 347 8.66 -22.13 -6.81
CA PRO A 347 8.21 -22.73 -8.07
C PRO A 347 9.35 -22.86 -9.08
N ALA A 348 9.38 -23.94 -9.85
CA ALA A 348 10.51 -24.28 -10.72
C ALA A 348 10.83 -23.16 -11.75
N GLU A 349 9.81 -22.47 -12.22
CA GLU A 349 9.83 -21.35 -13.15
C GLU A 349 10.41 -20.05 -12.59
N GLU A 350 10.49 -19.93 -11.26
CA GLU A 350 11.00 -18.76 -10.53
C GLU A 350 12.39 -18.99 -9.90
N VAL A 351 12.88 -20.24 -9.86
CA VAL A 351 14.19 -20.56 -9.25
C VAL A 351 15.31 -19.71 -9.84
N ALA A 352 15.29 -19.46 -11.15
CA ALA A 352 16.29 -18.64 -11.82
C ALA A 352 16.29 -17.17 -11.31
N ALA A 353 15.11 -16.59 -11.10
CA ALA A 353 14.98 -15.22 -10.61
C ALA A 353 15.42 -15.06 -9.14
N ASN A 354 15.35 -16.15 -8.34
CA ASN A 354 15.56 -16.13 -6.89
C ASN A 354 16.88 -16.76 -6.43
N GLU A 355 17.78 -17.12 -7.35
CA GLU A 355 19.06 -17.78 -7.02
C GLU A 355 19.88 -16.99 -5.98
N ASP A 356 19.87 -15.67 -6.10
CA ASP A 356 20.66 -14.76 -5.25
C ASP A 356 20.02 -14.49 -3.88
N VAL A 357 18.74 -14.81 -3.69
CA VAL A 357 18.01 -14.58 -2.42
C VAL A 357 17.77 -15.86 -1.62
N MET A 358 17.73 -17.02 -2.27
CA MET A 358 17.50 -18.30 -1.60
C MET A 358 18.73 -18.81 -0.84
N VAL A 359 18.48 -19.65 0.17
CA VAL A 359 19.50 -20.33 0.98
C VAL A 359 19.40 -21.83 0.70
N GLU A 360 20.52 -22.52 0.52
CA GLU A 360 20.49 -23.96 0.22
C GLU A 360 19.82 -24.78 1.33
N VAL A 361 20.16 -24.47 2.58
CA VAL A 361 19.59 -25.01 3.82
C VAL A 361 19.80 -24.01 4.95
N ALA A 362 19.02 -24.12 6.03
CA ALA A 362 19.21 -23.33 7.24
C ALA A 362 20.64 -23.50 7.79
N PRO A 363 21.29 -22.40 8.22
CA PRO A 363 22.64 -22.47 8.77
C PRO A 363 22.64 -23.34 10.03
N PRO A 364 23.58 -24.30 10.16
CA PRO A 364 23.68 -25.09 11.39
C PRO A 364 24.10 -24.21 12.57
N LEU A 365 23.81 -24.66 13.78
CA LEU A 365 24.30 -24.00 14.97
C LEU A 365 25.85 -24.03 14.97
N PRO A 366 26.55 -22.92 15.21
CA PRO A 366 28.01 -22.89 15.20
C PRO A 366 28.62 -23.90 16.18
N GLU A 367 29.72 -24.53 15.77
CA GLU A 367 30.39 -25.56 16.58
C GLU A 367 30.85 -24.99 17.94
N GLY A 368 30.37 -25.59 19.03
CA GLY A 368 30.71 -25.18 20.39
C GLY A 368 29.67 -24.27 21.05
N GLU A 369 28.68 -23.78 20.30
CA GLU A 369 27.52 -23.08 20.85
C GLU A 369 26.47 -24.08 21.35
N THR A 370 25.76 -23.70 22.40
CA THR A 370 24.64 -24.48 22.96
C THR A 370 23.32 -23.82 22.62
N ASN A 371 22.26 -24.61 22.46
CA ASN A 371 20.93 -24.05 22.27
C ASN A 371 20.54 -23.19 23.50
N ILE A 372 20.22 -21.92 23.25
CA ILE A 372 19.70 -20.97 24.23
C ILE A 372 18.20 -20.85 23.99
N TYR A 373 17.41 -20.84 25.07
CA TYR A 373 15.97 -20.64 25.03
C TYR A 373 15.63 -19.26 25.59
N ARG A 374 14.59 -18.62 25.04
CA ARG A 374 14.00 -17.40 25.64
C ARG A 374 13.54 -17.71 27.07
N ASP A 375 13.66 -16.73 27.97
CA ASP A 375 13.43 -16.97 29.41
C ASP A 375 12.03 -17.49 29.77
N ASP A 376 11.02 -17.11 28.99
CA ASP A 376 9.62 -17.56 29.09
C ASP A 376 9.32 -18.86 28.32
N VAL A 377 10.31 -19.39 27.60
CA VAL A 377 10.22 -20.65 26.84
C VAL A 377 10.99 -21.72 27.59
N ALA A 378 10.28 -22.78 27.94
CA ALA A 378 10.91 -23.95 28.49
C ALA A 378 11.76 -24.69 27.43
N PRO A 379 12.94 -25.24 27.82
CA PRO A 379 13.56 -26.29 27.04
C PRO A 379 12.59 -27.46 26.95
N ASP A 380 12.41 -27.98 25.73
CA ASP A 380 11.40 -28.96 25.34
C ASP A 380 11.17 -30.04 26.44
N GLY A 381 9.97 -30.06 27.03
CA GLY A 381 9.55 -31.05 28.03
C GLY A 381 9.74 -30.70 29.53
N THR A 382 10.25 -29.53 29.88
CA THR A 382 10.19 -29.01 31.26
C THR A 382 9.10 -27.93 31.36
N ALA A 383 8.19 -27.97 32.32
CA ALA A 383 7.32 -26.80 32.53
C ALA A 383 8.22 -25.58 32.86
N PRO A 384 7.89 -24.36 32.38
CA PRO A 384 8.64 -23.17 32.78
C PRO A 384 8.68 -23.13 34.31
N ALA A 385 9.86 -22.90 34.88
CA ALA A 385 10.01 -22.81 36.32
C ALA A 385 9.04 -21.73 36.81
N GLU A 386 8.10 -22.10 37.68
CA GLU A 386 7.23 -21.13 38.35
C GLU A 386 8.13 -20.11 39.05
N GLY A 387 8.27 -18.94 38.43
CA GLY A 387 8.88 -17.78 39.04
C GLY A 387 8.05 -17.43 40.25
N ASP A 388 8.73 -17.36 41.39
CA ASP A 388 8.22 -16.90 42.68
C ASP A 388 7.33 -15.66 42.47
N SER A 389 6.01 -15.88 42.56
CA SER A 389 5.00 -14.84 42.55
C SER A 389 5.05 -14.13 43.90
N GLY A 390 5.92 -13.14 43.98
CA GLY A 390 5.79 -12.07 44.94
C GLY A 390 4.64 -11.16 44.53
N ASP A 391 3.45 -11.48 45.05
CA ASP A 391 2.29 -10.62 45.27
C ASP A 391 1.93 -9.61 44.16
N ASP A 392 0.93 -9.95 43.33
CA ASP A 392 -0.29 -9.14 43.30
C ASP A 392 -1.48 -9.96 42.75
N ALA A 393 -2.56 -9.92 43.51
CA ALA A 393 -3.67 -10.85 43.43
C ALA A 393 -4.54 -10.66 42.17
N SER A 394 -4.89 -11.80 41.59
CA SER A 394 -6.08 -12.09 40.79
C SER A 394 -7.33 -11.28 41.14
N GLY A 395 -8.09 -10.90 40.11
CA GLY A 395 -9.46 -10.43 40.27
C GLY A 395 -10.18 -10.14 38.96
N ASP A 396 -10.35 -11.17 38.12
CA ASP A 396 -11.34 -11.13 37.04
C ASP A 396 -12.70 -11.50 37.67
N ASP A 397 -13.62 -10.53 37.77
CA ASP A 397 -15.07 -10.73 37.84
C ASP A 397 -15.80 -9.37 37.98
N ALA A 398 -16.26 -8.81 36.85
CA ALA A 398 -17.42 -7.90 36.67
C ALA A 398 -17.28 -7.22 35.29
N PHE A 399 -17.91 -7.59 34.17
CA PHE A 399 -19.23 -8.17 33.91
C PHE A 399 -20.36 -7.52 34.71
N TRP A 400 -20.84 -6.39 34.17
CA TRP A 400 -22.17 -5.77 34.29
C TRP A 400 -22.94 -5.90 35.61
N GLY A 401 -23.17 -4.77 36.28
CA GLY A 401 -24.05 -4.69 37.45
C GLY A 401 -24.67 -3.31 37.66
N ASP A 402 -25.95 -3.22 37.32
CA ASP A 402 -26.91 -2.14 37.52
C ASP A 402 -26.96 -1.49 38.91
N GLY A 403 -27.42 -0.23 38.94
CA GLY A 403 -27.82 0.50 40.14
C GLY A 403 -28.63 1.76 39.83
N ALA A 404 -29.93 1.59 39.65
CA ALA A 404 -30.96 2.58 39.30
C ALA A 404 -31.13 3.81 40.24
N SER A 405 -31.62 4.94 39.68
CA SER A 405 -32.93 5.55 40.05
C SER A 405 -33.33 6.77 39.19
N GLU A 406 -34.51 6.66 38.55
CA GLU A 406 -35.64 7.64 38.41
C GLU A 406 -35.37 9.02 37.74
N ASP A 407 -36.11 9.57 36.77
CA ASP A 407 -37.45 9.34 36.18
C ASP A 407 -37.62 10.23 34.90
N ASP A 408 -38.66 9.93 34.11
CA ASP A 408 -39.33 10.64 33.00
C ASP A 408 -38.89 10.48 31.51
N SER A 409 -39.65 9.60 30.83
CA SER A 409 -39.92 9.45 29.38
C SER A 409 -41.03 10.45 28.92
N PRO A 410 -41.54 10.51 27.65
CA PRO A 410 -41.42 9.57 26.50
C PRO A 410 -41.16 10.22 25.11
N GLU A 411 -40.44 9.52 24.21
CA GLU A 411 -40.88 8.73 23.03
C GLU A 411 -40.56 9.42 21.69
N THR A 412 -39.70 8.80 20.85
CA THR A 412 -40.06 8.16 19.56
C THR A 412 -38.82 7.57 18.85
N GLU A 413 -38.81 6.24 18.68
CA GLU A 413 -38.42 5.39 17.53
C GLU A 413 -37.47 5.96 16.44
N THR A 414 -36.34 5.30 16.15
CA THR A 414 -36.16 4.27 15.08
C THR A 414 -34.69 3.80 15.04
N ASP A 415 -34.48 2.48 15.05
CA ASP A 415 -33.22 1.76 14.87
C ASP A 415 -32.91 1.57 13.37
N GLU A 416 -31.70 1.93 12.92
CA GLU A 416 -31.05 1.38 11.69
C GLU A 416 -29.52 1.44 11.85
N ASP A 417 -28.90 0.36 12.37
CA ASP A 417 -27.47 0.09 12.23
C ASP A 417 -27.29 -0.99 11.15
N GLU A 418 -26.93 -0.56 9.94
CA GLU A 418 -26.59 -1.44 8.81
C GLU A 418 -25.09 -1.77 8.84
N ALA A 419 -24.80 -3.07 8.76
CA ALA A 419 -23.48 -3.64 8.69
C ALA A 419 -22.78 -3.29 7.35
N PHE A 420 -21.69 -2.53 7.45
CA PHE A 420 -20.93 -1.98 6.32
C PHE A 420 -19.75 -2.87 5.87
N TRP A 421 -19.88 -4.20 5.78
CA TRP A 421 -18.90 -5.02 5.03
C TRP A 421 -19.60 -6.25 4.44
N GLY A 422 -19.95 -6.15 3.15
CA GLY A 422 -20.47 -7.26 2.36
C GLY A 422 -19.36 -8.21 1.93
N ASP A 423 -19.61 -9.49 2.15
CA ASP A 423 -18.85 -10.66 1.70
C ASP A 423 -19.12 -10.90 0.21
N ASP A 424 -18.14 -10.62 -0.65
CA ASP A 424 -18.19 -10.97 -2.08
C ASP A 424 -17.47 -12.31 -2.31
N SER A 425 -18.19 -13.39 -2.03
CA SER A 425 -17.89 -14.73 -2.52
C SER A 425 -18.57 -14.93 -3.89
N ALA A 426 -17.81 -14.83 -4.99
CA ALA A 426 -18.30 -15.13 -6.33
C ALA A 426 -18.59 -16.65 -6.50
N PRO A 427 -19.75 -17.07 -7.04
CA PRO A 427 -19.99 -18.49 -7.31
C PRO A 427 -19.56 -18.89 -8.73
N SER A 428 -18.86 -20.02 -8.79
CA SER A 428 -18.48 -20.77 -9.98
C SER A 428 -19.69 -21.20 -10.84
N THR A 429 -19.61 -21.02 -12.15
CA THR A 429 -20.60 -21.53 -13.11
C THR A 429 -20.24 -22.94 -13.61
N GLU A 430 -21.14 -23.91 -13.41
CA GLU A 430 -21.27 -25.10 -14.25
C GLU A 430 -22.49 -24.97 -15.17
N GLU A 431 -22.36 -25.59 -16.34
CA GLU A 431 -23.19 -25.55 -17.54
C GLU A 431 -24.62 -26.16 -17.44
N ALA A 432 -25.46 -25.68 -18.39
CA ALA A 432 -26.48 -26.40 -19.17
C ALA A 432 -27.99 -26.31 -18.79
N ASP A 433 -28.69 -25.47 -19.58
CA ASP A 433 -29.70 -25.85 -20.59
C ASP A 433 -31.22 -25.54 -20.37
N THR A 434 -31.81 -25.10 -21.48
CA THR A 434 -33.23 -25.06 -21.92
C THR A 434 -34.13 -23.84 -21.64
N SER A 435 -34.27 -23.03 -22.71
CA SER A 435 -35.52 -22.53 -23.35
C SER A 435 -36.67 -21.96 -22.50
N THR A 436 -37.04 -20.69 -22.71
CA THR A 436 -38.17 -20.23 -23.57
C THR A 436 -38.42 -18.72 -23.41
N GLU A 437 -38.72 -18.11 -24.56
CA GLU A 437 -39.39 -16.84 -24.88
C GLU A 437 -40.10 -16.07 -23.74
N ASP A 438 -39.83 -14.75 -23.60
CA ASP A 438 -40.83 -13.68 -23.78
C ASP A 438 -40.23 -12.25 -23.59
N GLU A 439 -40.32 -11.48 -24.68
CA GLU A 439 -40.74 -10.07 -24.81
C GLU A 439 -40.05 -8.92 -24.02
N ALA A 440 -39.26 -8.18 -24.82
CA ALA A 440 -38.93 -6.76 -24.82
C ALA A 440 -39.79 -5.76 -24.01
N PHE A 441 -39.09 -4.82 -23.36
CA PHE A 441 -39.63 -3.53 -22.95
C PHE A 441 -38.59 -2.43 -23.25
N TRP A 442 -39.04 -1.42 -24.03
CA TRP A 442 -38.30 -0.31 -24.67
C TRP A 442 -37.58 -0.70 -25.97
N GLY A 443 -37.91 -0.25 -27.17
CA GLY A 443 -38.68 0.94 -27.59
C GLY A 443 -37.87 1.66 -28.67
N ASP A 444 -38.21 1.39 -29.93
CA ASP A 444 -37.66 1.87 -31.21
C ASP A 444 -37.12 3.32 -31.29
N GLN A 445 -35.90 3.46 -31.87
CA GLN A 445 -35.54 4.02 -33.22
C GLN A 445 -36.27 5.28 -33.77
N PRO A 446 -35.72 6.05 -34.76
CA PRO A 446 -34.79 5.61 -35.81
C PRO A 446 -33.66 6.56 -36.27
N ASP A 447 -32.66 5.92 -36.88
CA ASP A 447 -31.79 6.47 -37.92
C ASP A 447 -32.52 6.52 -39.27
N ASP A 448 -32.30 7.59 -40.05
CA ASP A 448 -32.63 7.62 -41.48
C ASP A 448 -31.46 8.20 -42.31
N ASN A 449 -30.95 7.30 -43.15
CA ASN A 449 -30.13 7.36 -44.37
C ASN A 449 -29.86 8.68 -45.15
N GLU A 450 -28.61 8.71 -45.64
CA GLU A 450 -28.11 9.00 -47.00
C GLU A 450 -28.82 10.02 -47.92
N ALA A 451 -28.03 10.97 -48.43
CA ALA A 451 -28.05 11.40 -49.83
C ALA A 451 -26.71 12.01 -50.27
N GLU A 452 -26.06 11.39 -51.26
CA GLU A 452 -25.04 12.01 -52.13
C GLU A 452 -25.68 13.11 -53.01
N ASP A 453 -24.93 14.16 -53.39
CA ASP A 453 -24.66 14.52 -54.80
C ASP A 453 -23.79 15.80 -54.97
N THR A 454 -22.77 15.66 -55.81
CA THR A 454 -21.96 16.56 -56.67
C THR A 454 -21.69 18.05 -56.39
N GLY A 455 -20.43 18.44 -56.67
CA GLY A 455 -20.12 19.81 -57.11
C GLY A 455 -18.64 20.21 -57.14
N THR A 456 -17.89 19.78 -58.16
CA THR A 456 -16.52 20.24 -58.46
C THR A 456 -16.47 21.68 -59.00
N THR A 457 -15.57 22.53 -58.49
CA THR A 457 -14.80 23.56 -59.25
C THR A 457 -13.75 24.20 -58.30
N GLN A 458 -12.47 23.84 -58.39
CA GLN A 458 -11.37 24.42 -59.20
C GLN A 458 -10.91 25.84 -58.80
N GLN A 459 -9.57 25.93 -58.60
CA GLN A 459 -8.68 27.12 -58.63
C GLN A 459 -8.71 28.08 -57.44
N SER A 460 -7.67 28.80 -57.08
CA SER A 460 -6.19 28.69 -57.08
C SER A 460 -5.71 29.99 -56.42
N ASP A 461 -4.44 30.02 -55.98
CA ASP A 461 -3.63 31.21 -55.68
C ASP A 461 -3.90 31.85 -54.30
N GLU A 462 -3.04 31.63 -53.31
CA GLU A 462 -1.72 32.25 -53.06
C GLU A 462 -1.83 33.42 -52.06
N ASP A 463 -0.95 33.34 -51.05
CA ASP A 463 -0.23 34.45 -50.43
C ASP A 463 -0.81 35.26 -49.24
N PHE A 464 -0.08 35.14 -48.10
CA PHE A 464 0.70 36.24 -47.49
C PHE A 464 0.21 36.85 -46.13
N TRP A 465 0.86 36.36 -45.05
CA TRP A 465 1.18 36.94 -43.71
C TRP A 465 0.08 37.47 -42.76
N GLY A 466 0.15 36.95 -41.51
CA GLY A 466 0.60 37.73 -40.35
C GLY A 466 -0.45 38.47 -39.52
N GLY A 467 -0.66 38.00 -38.29
CA GLY A 467 -1.36 38.67 -37.19
C GLY A 467 -1.26 37.85 -35.92
#